data_AF-A0A1H9NJL3-F1
#
_entry.id   AF-A0A1H9NJL3-F1
#
_cell.length_a   1.000
_cell.length_b   1.000
_cell.length_c   1.000
_cell.angle_alpha   90.00
_cell.angle_beta   90.00
_cell.angle_gamma   90.00
#
_symmetry.space_group_name_H-M   'P 1'
#
loop_
_entity.id
_entity.type
_entity.pdbx_description
1 polymer ?
#
loop_
_entity_poly.entity_id
_entity_poly.type
_entity_poly.pdbx_seq_one_letter_code
_entity_poly.pdbx_strand_id
1 'polypeptide(L)' 'MNASLAEYHVPVHLDVPEIDVLWTGVPDPHAPAGARGAGEIGITGVGAAIAPITLDKLL' A
#
# COMPACT_ATOMS: atom_id res chain seq x y z
N MET A 1 -4.84 16.94 19.48
CA MET A 1 -3.41 16.85 19.13
C MET A 1 -2.91 15.52 19.66
N ASN A 2 -2.33 14.69 18.80
CA ASN A 2 -1.77 13.37 19.10
C ASN A 2 -0.32 13.32 18.60
N ALA A 3 0.52 14.22 19.12
CA ALA A 3 1.90 14.39 18.68
C ALA A 3 2.87 13.33 19.25
N SER A 4 2.37 12.45 20.11
CA SER A 4 3.13 11.33 20.66
C SER A 4 2.73 10.02 19.99
N LEU A 5 3.68 9.08 19.89
CA LEU A 5 3.41 7.71 19.44
C LEU A 5 2.58 6.90 20.47
N ALA A 6 2.33 7.44 21.66
CA ALA A 6 1.45 6.81 22.64
C ALA A 6 -0.03 6.90 22.22
N GLU A 7 -0.39 7.95 21.46
CA GLU A 7 -1.77 8.20 21.01
C GLU A 7 -1.92 8.11 19.48
N TYR A 8 -0.85 8.33 18.71
CA TYR A 8 -0.85 8.16 17.26
C TYR A 8 -0.60 6.69 16.91
N HIS A 9 -1.64 5.99 16.49
CA HIS A 9 -1.52 4.58 16.12
C HIS A 9 -0.59 4.39 14.92
N VAL A 10 0.46 3.59 15.13
CA VAL A 10 1.35 3.09 14.09
C VAL A 10 1.26 1.56 14.13
N PRO A 11 0.98 0.89 12.99
CA PRO A 11 0.92 -0.56 12.94
C PRO A 11 2.22 -1.21 13.43
N VAL A 12 2.10 -2.29 14.20
CA VAL A 12 3.21 -3.16 14.59
C VAL A 12 3.24 -4.41 13.72
N HIS A 13 4.28 -5.23 13.88
CA HIS A 13 4.47 -6.46 13.08
C HIS A 13 3.26 -7.40 13.05
N LEU A 14 2.45 -7.43 14.12
CA LEU A 14 1.26 -8.29 14.21
C LEU A 14 0.08 -7.75 13.39
N ASP A 15 0.06 -6.46 13.07
CA ASP A 15 -1.04 -5.83 12.31
C ASP A 15 -0.86 -5.98 10.79
N VAL A 16 0.32 -6.43 10.34
CA VAL A 16 0.66 -6.53 8.92
C VAL A 16 0.18 -7.89 8.39
N PRO A 17 -0.76 -7.91 7.41
CA PRO A 17 -1.20 -9.16 6.78
C PRO A 17 -0.10 -9.72 5.85
N GLU A 18 -0.34 -10.90 5.29
CA GLU A 18 0.50 -11.44 4.22
C GLU A 18 0.47 -10.51 3.00
N ILE A 19 1.64 -10.24 2.40
CA ILE A 19 1.80 -9.33 1.27
C ILE A 19 2.37 -10.12 0.09
N ASP A 20 1.56 -10.27 -0.95
CA ASP A 20 1.99 -10.83 -2.24
C ASP A 20 2.44 -9.72 -3.20
N VAL A 21 3.60 -9.92 -3.84
CA VAL A 21 4.17 -8.96 -4.80
C VAL A 21 4.15 -9.53 -6.21
N LEU A 22 3.44 -8.84 -7.11
CA LEU A 22 3.35 -9.19 -8.52
C LEU A 22 4.08 -8.15 -9.38
N TRP A 23 4.81 -8.63 -10.39
CA TRP A 23 5.53 -7.78 -11.33
C TRP A 23 4.81 -7.75 -12.68
N THR A 24 4.68 -6.56 -13.27
CA THR A 24 4.05 -6.40 -14.59
C THR A 24 4.96 -6.85 -15.74
N GLY A 25 6.27 -6.94 -15.53
CA GLY A 25 7.24 -7.39 -16.53
C GLY A 25 7.42 -6.47 -17.75
N VAL A 26 6.66 -5.38 -17.84
CA VAL A 26 6.77 -4.40 -18.92
C VAL A 26 8.04 -3.56 -18.66
N PRO A 27 8.88 -3.22 -19.63
CA PRO A 27 9.95 -2.22 -19.46
C PRO A 27 9.47 -0.81 -19.84
N ASP A 28 10.02 0.23 -19.22
CA ASP A 28 9.82 1.62 -19.66
C ASP A 28 10.73 1.93 -20.86
N PRO A 29 10.20 2.36 -22.02
CA PRO A 29 11.02 2.62 -23.21
C PRO A 29 11.92 3.88 -23.10
N HIS A 30 11.66 4.75 -22.13
CA HIS A 30 12.34 6.03 -21.97
C HIS A 30 13.31 6.05 -20.77
N ALA A 31 13.22 5.08 -19.87
CA ALA A 31 14.08 4.99 -18.70
C ALA A 31 15.34 4.16 -18.99
N PRO A 32 16.52 4.57 -18.47
CA PRO A 32 17.70 3.71 -18.44
C PRO A 32 17.37 2.37 -17.78
N ALA A 33 17.79 1.27 -18.40
CA ALA A 33 17.49 -0.10 -17.95
C ALA A 33 15.99 -0.47 -17.86
N GLY A 34 15.08 0.34 -18.43
CA GLY A 34 13.65 0.05 -18.48
C GLY A 34 12.93 0.10 -17.14
N ALA A 35 13.55 0.72 -16.12
CA ALA A 35 13.02 0.80 -14.77
C ALA A 35 11.82 1.76 -14.64
N ARG A 36 10.95 1.51 -13.65
CA ARG A 36 9.87 2.43 -13.25
C ARG A 36 9.89 2.64 -11.75
N GLY A 37 9.43 3.81 -11.31
CA GLY A 37 9.22 4.10 -9.89
C GLY A 37 8.10 3.23 -9.32
N ALA A 38 8.36 2.58 -8.19
CA ALA A 38 7.38 1.74 -7.49
C ALA A 38 7.12 2.20 -6.03
N GLY A 39 7.87 3.18 -5.50
CA GLY A 39 7.86 3.53 -4.08
C GLY A 39 6.51 3.99 -3.52
N GLU A 40 5.71 4.70 -4.32
CA GLU A 40 4.39 5.21 -3.92
C GLU A 40 3.23 4.33 -4.40
N ILE A 41 3.49 3.41 -5.34
CA ILE A 41 2.45 2.64 -6.03
C ILE A 41 1.74 1.70 -5.04
N GLY A 42 2.49 1.14 -4.09
CA GLY A 42 1.92 0.28 -3.05
C GLY A 42 0.88 1.00 -2.19
N ILE A 43 1.16 2.23 -1.74
CA ILE A 43 0.28 2.92 -0.78
C ILE A 43 -0.89 3.66 -1.42
N THR A 44 -0.72 4.15 -2.66
CA THR A 44 -1.73 4.96 -3.36
C THR A 44 -3.04 4.20 -3.66
N GLY A 45 -2.96 2.89 -3.94
CA GLY A 45 -4.14 2.06 -4.21
C GLY A 45 -4.80 1.40 -2.99
N VAL A 46 -4.10 1.31 -1.86
CA VAL A 46 -4.51 0.50 -0.70
C VAL A 46 -5.82 0.99 -0.08
N GLY A 47 -6.02 2.31 0.05
CA GLY A 47 -7.26 2.85 0.61
C GLY A 47 -8.50 2.44 -0.19
N ALA A 48 -8.40 2.46 -1.52
CA ALA A 48 -9.49 2.06 -2.42
C ALA A 48 -9.70 0.54 -2.45
N ALA A 49 -8.65 -0.26 -2.21
CA ALA A 49 -8.78 -1.71 -2.12
C ALA A 49 -9.47 -2.15 -0.81
N ILE A 50 -9.26 -1.42 0.28
CA ILE A 50 -9.83 -1.75 1.60
C ILE A 50 -11.24 -1.17 1.77
N ALA A 51 -11.54 0.05 1.31
CA ALA A 51 -12.83 0.68 1.56
C ALA A 51 -14.08 -0.15 1.14
N PRO A 52 -14.08 -0.84 -0.03
CA PRO A 52 -15.21 -1.68 -0.46
C PRO A 52 -15.43 -2.88 0.47
N ILE A 53 -14.36 -3.57 0.90
CA ILE A 53 -14.50 -4.73 1.80
C ILE A 53 -15.06 -4.34 3.16
N THR A 54 -14.84 -3.11 3.63
CA THR A 54 -15.41 -2.60 4.89
C THR A 54 -16.88 -2.20 4.72
N LEU A 55 -17.27 -1.65 3.57
CA LEU A 55 -18.65 -1.24 3.29
C LEU A 55 -19.59 -2.45 3.17
N ASP A 56 -19.17 -3.50 2.46
CA ASP A 56 -19.97 -4.71 2.25
C ASP A 56 -20.14 -5.57 3.51
N LYS A 57 -19.31 -5.37 4.54
CA LYS A 57 -19.38 -6.11 5.83
C LYS A 57 -20.22 -5.40 6.90
N LEU A 58 -20.73 -4.21 6.60
CA LEU A 58 -21.57 -3.40 7.51
C LEU A 58 -23.05 -3.38 7.08
N LEU A 59 -23.42 -4.09 6.02
CA LEU A 59 -24.78 -4.33 5.52
C LEU A 59 -25.10 -5.82 5.59
#